data_AF-A0A1J5DC12-F1
#
_entry.id   AF-A0A1J5DC12-F1
#
_cell.length_a   1.000
_cell.length_b   1.000
_cell.length_c   1.000
_cell.angle_alpha   90.00
_cell.angle_beta   90.00
_cell.angle_gamma   90.00
#
_symmetry.space_group_name_H-M   'P 1'
#
loop_
_entity.id
_entity.type
_entity.pdbx_description
1 polymer ?
#
loop_
_entity_poly.entity_id
_entity_poly.type
_entity_poly.pdbx_seq_one_letter_code
_entity_poly.pdbx_strand_id
1 'polypeptide(L)'
;MGTAMTPNAWCQTLGITPPTLEAVAGHREANTFALLLVALLERGEPMRLTDVAARFEEAGIAERSRALLSLQRCKPGRPPLYREGDLYHLDPHDDELDLWVFRLGLRPPKVAPTPPKVVEAAPLPGSETTLTVGELDEAWKDASLYSWSAQRLAVAVLDAHGGPLTPAEVVAGVAGRTKWHGLNEDAAKFKRRGSAVEVLADGRWAIAADAGPTVKQAREAVRDRVALAHRHAAMGSDPAVLEQQRAEREKKLAAHRAELASLSRALLVAFPPARPEAAALLDVGEHELTTFVGDELTALPSRLAAYDTLGGVDIRGLLRTLDFDPGARRLAELGPSQKTKKLNQRGRTLKITTALLVQGSCGIGRPFGDGKKLAEYLAKGELTKLRRRLEADVKSLYALYEYGRLHGVVRLRWGFLDERIPAPWVHRDEPVLYDLKRSALTMNVPLEVVLGSAPGWGEPWARARFAYVEQDANGWRTWLVDEDGFPIDEDEVQRARLSAAHH
;
A
#
# COMPACT_ATOMS: atom_id res chain seq x y z
N MET A 1 45.26 7.69 15.70
CA MET A 1 44.80 7.87 14.31
C MET A 1 43.40 7.29 14.23
N GLY A 2 42.38 8.14 14.25
CA GLY A 2 41.00 7.68 14.13
C GLY A 2 40.78 7.18 12.71
N THR A 3 40.56 5.87 12.56
CA THR A 3 40.04 5.27 11.34
C THR A 3 38.75 6.01 11.00
N ALA A 4 38.73 6.76 9.91
CA ALA A 4 37.51 7.33 9.38
C ALA A 4 36.56 6.14 9.14
N MET A 5 35.51 6.01 9.96
CA MET A 5 34.51 4.98 9.78
C MET A 5 33.95 5.16 8.37
N THR A 6 34.10 4.13 7.54
CA THR A 6 33.43 4.08 6.24
C THR A 6 31.95 4.36 6.48
N PRO A 7 31.35 5.34 5.77
CA PRO A 7 29.98 5.71 6.05
C PRO A 7 29.05 4.53 5.80
N ASN A 8 28.14 4.27 6.73
CA ASN A 8 27.15 3.20 6.63
C ASN A 8 26.12 3.54 5.55
N ALA A 9 26.36 3.06 4.32
CA ALA A 9 25.58 3.40 3.14
C ALA A 9 24.09 3.04 3.28
N TRP A 10 23.77 1.96 3.99
CA TRP A 10 22.39 1.57 4.27
C TRP A 10 21.67 2.60 5.16
N CYS A 11 22.31 3.01 6.26
CA CYS A 11 21.74 4.03 7.15
C CYS A 11 21.64 5.40 6.49
N GLN A 12 22.61 5.75 5.63
CA GLN A 12 22.56 6.98 4.83
C GLN A 12 21.36 7.00 3.88
N THR A 13 21.12 5.89 3.17
CA THR A 13 19.97 5.74 2.27
C THR A 13 18.64 5.86 3.04
N LEU A 14 18.59 5.32 4.25
CA LEU A 14 17.41 5.39 5.12
C LEU A 14 17.27 6.74 5.86
N GLY A 15 18.27 7.61 5.79
CA GLY A 15 18.31 8.88 6.52
C GLY A 15 18.33 8.72 8.04
N ILE A 16 18.96 7.65 8.55
CA ILE A 16 19.07 7.37 9.99
C ILE A 16 20.53 7.36 10.46
N THR A 17 20.72 7.61 11.75
CA THR A 17 21.99 7.31 12.42
C THR A 17 22.11 5.78 12.59
N PRO A 18 23.31 5.18 12.39
CA PRO A 18 23.50 3.76 12.68
C PRO A 18 22.99 3.39 14.08
N PRO A 19 22.03 2.45 14.17
CA PRO A 19 21.46 2.05 15.45
C PRO A 19 22.44 1.16 16.21
N THR A 20 22.21 0.98 17.52
CA THR A 20 22.83 -0.09 18.29
C THR A 20 21.79 -1.13 18.68
N LEU A 21 22.18 -2.39 18.65
CA LEU A 21 21.29 -3.50 18.99
C LEU A 21 20.78 -3.41 20.43
N GLU A 22 21.60 -2.91 21.36
CA GLU A 22 21.22 -2.70 22.77
C GLU A 22 20.08 -1.69 22.92
N ALA A 23 20.05 -0.65 22.08
CA ALA A 23 19.03 0.39 22.16
C ALA A 23 17.61 -0.12 21.82
N VAL A 24 17.52 -1.22 21.07
CA VAL A 24 16.24 -1.79 20.61
C VAL A 24 15.90 -3.14 21.25
N ALA A 25 16.82 -3.75 22.00
CA ALA A 25 16.65 -5.10 22.55
C ALA A 25 15.37 -5.26 23.39
N GLY A 26 14.98 -4.22 24.14
CA GLY A 26 13.76 -4.20 24.96
C GLY A 26 12.51 -3.65 24.24
N HIS A 27 12.59 -3.33 22.95
CA HIS A 27 11.48 -2.71 22.23
C HIS A 27 10.36 -3.73 21.96
N ARG A 28 9.09 -3.33 22.10
CA ARG A 28 7.93 -4.23 21.96
C ARG A 28 7.82 -4.93 20.60
N GLU A 29 8.34 -4.29 19.55
CA GLU A 29 8.36 -4.81 18.18
C GLU A 29 9.66 -5.59 17.84
N ALA A 30 10.63 -5.66 18.76
CA ALA A 30 11.95 -6.26 18.54
C ALA A 30 11.93 -7.79 18.63
N ASN A 31 11.25 -8.44 17.68
CA ASN A 31 11.36 -9.88 17.49
C ASN A 31 12.71 -10.26 16.83
N THR A 32 13.02 -11.56 16.75
CA THR A 32 14.29 -12.04 16.18
C THR A 32 14.60 -11.53 14.77
N PHE A 33 13.57 -11.36 13.93
CA PHE A 33 13.75 -10.83 12.57
C PHE A 33 14.10 -9.34 12.60
N ALA A 34 13.38 -8.56 13.41
CA ALA A 34 13.65 -7.13 13.61
C ALA A 34 15.07 -6.89 14.18
N LEU A 35 15.50 -7.69 15.14
CA LEU A 35 16.85 -7.63 15.72
C LEU A 35 17.95 -8.01 14.70
N LEU A 36 17.67 -8.93 13.79
CA LEU A 36 18.58 -9.23 12.66
C LEU A 36 18.74 -8.02 11.74
N LEU A 37 17.65 -7.31 11.42
CA LEU A 37 17.72 -6.08 10.63
C LEU A 37 18.59 -5.03 11.33
N VAL A 38 18.42 -4.86 12.65
CA VAL A 38 19.21 -3.90 13.42
C VAL A 38 20.68 -4.28 13.50
N ALA A 39 21.02 -5.56 13.68
CA ALA A 39 22.42 -5.99 13.68
C ALA A 39 23.11 -5.70 12.34
N LEU A 40 22.40 -5.88 11.22
CA LEU A 40 22.90 -5.54 9.88
C LEU A 40 23.02 -4.03 9.69
N LEU A 41 22.02 -3.26 10.12
CA LEU A 41 22.06 -1.79 10.07
C LEU A 41 23.15 -1.21 10.96
N GLU A 42 23.38 -1.77 12.15
CA GLU A 42 24.46 -1.35 13.05
C GLU A 42 25.82 -1.54 12.37
N ARG A 43 26.04 -2.71 11.77
CA ARG A 43 27.31 -3.04 11.12
C ARG A 43 27.52 -2.33 9.79
N GLY A 44 26.45 -2.10 9.03
CA GLY A 44 26.48 -1.45 7.72
C GLY A 44 27.01 -2.33 6.58
N GLU A 45 27.18 -3.63 6.83
CA GLU A 45 27.68 -4.61 5.86
C GLU A 45 27.03 -5.99 6.08
N PRO A 46 27.12 -6.90 5.09
CA PRO A 46 26.52 -8.23 5.18
C PRO A 46 27.10 -9.09 6.30
N MET A 47 26.25 -9.91 6.94
CA MET A 47 26.66 -10.78 8.06
C MET A 47 26.20 -12.22 7.89
N ARG A 48 26.97 -13.18 8.42
CA ARG A 48 26.49 -14.55 8.61
C ARG A 48 25.58 -14.62 9.84
N LEU A 49 24.63 -15.55 9.88
CA LEU A 49 23.79 -15.74 11.07
C LEU A 49 24.60 -16.12 12.32
N THR A 50 25.75 -16.78 12.16
CA THR A 50 26.66 -17.11 13.26
C THR A 50 27.31 -15.88 13.90
N ASP A 51 27.50 -14.83 13.10
CA ASP A 51 28.11 -13.57 13.52
C ASP A 51 27.03 -12.69 14.17
N VAL A 52 25.82 -12.68 13.60
CA VAL A 52 24.64 -12.04 14.23
C VAL A 52 24.32 -12.69 15.57
N ALA A 53 24.38 -14.02 15.67
CA ALA A 53 24.16 -14.72 16.92
C ALA A 53 25.21 -14.40 18.00
N ALA A 54 26.48 -14.20 17.59
CA ALA A 54 27.52 -13.72 18.51
C ALA A 54 27.23 -12.29 18.98
N ARG A 55 26.84 -11.40 18.05
CA ARG A 55 26.46 -10.03 18.38
C ARG A 55 25.24 -9.96 19.31
N PHE A 56 24.27 -10.87 19.17
CA PHE A 56 23.12 -10.98 20.09
C PHE A 56 23.54 -11.35 21.51
N GLU A 57 24.53 -12.24 21.65
CA GLU A 57 25.10 -12.62 22.95
C GLU A 57 25.84 -11.45 23.59
N GLU A 58 26.66 -10.74 22.80
CA GLU A 58 27.35 -9.51 23.22
C GLU A 58 26.39 -8.41 23.70
N ALA A 59 25.24 -8.27 23.02
CA ALA A 59 24.17 -7.33 23.40
C ALA A 59 23.34 -7.79 24.62
N GLY A 60 23.60 -8.98 25.17
CA GLY A 60 22.84 -9.55 26.27
C GLY A 60 21.40 -9.98 25.91
N ILE A 61 21.11 -10.19 24.62
CA ILE A 61 19.77 -10.57 24.14
C ILE A 61 19.48 -12.06 24.39
N ALA A 62 20.41 -12.93 23.99
CA ALA A 62 20.29 -14.38 24.15
C ALA A 62 21.67 -15.05 24.01
N GLU A 63 21.84 -16.21 24.65
CA GLU A 63 23.00 -17.09 24.42
C GLU A 63 23.14 -17.42 22.92
N ARG A 64 24.38 -17.44 22.42
CA ARG A 64 24.70 -17.59 21.00
C ARG A 64 24.03 -18.79 20.35
N SER A 65 24.02 -19.94 21.02
CA SER A 65 23.43 -21.18 20.50
C SER A 65 21.92 -21.04 20.25
N ARG A 66 21.21 -20.43 21.20
CA ARG A 66 19.76 -20.15 21.14
C ARG A 66 19.43 -19.05 20.14
N ALA A 67 20.27 -18.02 20.06
CA ALA A 67 20.13 -16.94 19.08
C ALA A 67 20.23 -17.50 17.65
N LEU A 68 21.25 -18.34 17.38
CA LEU A 68 21.42 -18.97 16.06
C LEU A 68 20.22 -19.85 15.67
N LEU A 69 19.71 -20.67 16.59
CA LEU A 69 18.53 -21.50 16.33
C LEU A 69 17.30 -20.64 15.98
N SER A 70 17.12 -19.53 16.68
CA SER A 70 16.00 -18.59 16.45
C SER A 70 16.13 -17.90 15.09
N LEU A 71 17.34 -17.44 14.74
CA LEU A 71 17.65 -16.84 13.44
C LEU A 71 17.41 -17.83 12.29
N GLN A 72 17.80 -19.10 12.44
CA GLN A 72 17.54 -20.13 11.42
C GLN A 72 16.04 -20.39 11.24
N ARG A 73 15.25 -20.33 12.32
CA ARG A 73 13.79 -20.55 12.29
C ARG A 73 13.02 -19.38 11.71
N CYS A 74 13.53 -18.14 11.78
CA CYS A 74 12.83 -16.95 11.29
C CYS A 74 12.77 -16.82 9.75
N LYS A 75 13.43 -17.72 9.00
CA LYS A 75 13.48 -17.74 7.52
C LYS A 75 13.87 -16.38 6.90
N PRO A 76 15.07 -15.85 7.22
CA PRO A 76 15.47 -14.48 6.93
C PRO A 76 15.73 -14.14 5.44
N GLY A 77 15.44 -15.04 4.49
CA GLY A 77 15.61 -14.78 3.05
C GLY A 77 14.36 -14.15 2.41
N ARG A 78 13.77 -13.16 3.07
CA ARG A 78 12.59 -12.43 2.60
C ARG A 78 12.88 -10.94 2.64
N PRO A 79 12.33 -10.16 1.67
CA PRO A 79 12.38 -8.70 1.74
C PRO A 79 12.12 -8.18 3.16
N PRO A 80 12.90 -7.20 3.64
CA PRO A 80 13.98 -6.50 2.93
C PRO A 80 15.34 -7.22 2.94
N LEU A 81 15.41 -8.43 3.52
CA LEU A 81 16.62 -9.23 3.59
C LEU A 81 16.78 -10.17 2.39
N TYR A 82 18.01 -10.28 1.90
CA TYR A 82 18.37 -11.28 0.91
C TYR A 82 19.65 -12.01 1.31
N ARG A 83 19.80 -13.23 0.78
CA ARG A 83 20.91 -14.13 1.11
C ARG A 83 21.84 -14.30 -0.09
N GLU A 84 23.12 -14.15 0.15
CA GLU A 84 24.21 -14.36 -0.79
C GLU A 84 25.23 -15.33 -0.19
N GLY A 85 25.24 -16.57 -0.70
CA GLY A 85 25.99 -17.64 -0.03
C GLY A 85 25.49 -17.84 1.40
N ASP A 86 26.34 -17.56 2.39
CA ASP A 86 25.97 -17.57 3.82
C ASP A 86 25.78 -16.18 4.44
N LEU A 87 25.98 -15.12 3.66
CA LEU A 87 25.82 -13.74 4.08
C LEU A 87 24.38 -13.26 3.87
N TYR A 88 23.90 -12.46 4.80
CA TYR A 88 22.62 -11.78 4.75
C TYR A 88 22.86 -10.29 4.54
N HIS A 89 22.14 -9.73 3.57
CA HIS A 89 22.26 -8.34 3.13
C HIS A 89 20.90 -7.65 3.28
N LEU A 90 20.92 -6.32 3.31
CA LEU A 90 19.72 -5.48 3.28
C LEU A 90 19.56 -4.82 1.92
N ASP A 91 18.32 -4.73 1.45
CA ASP A 91 17.94 -3.76 0.41
C ASP A 91 17.51 -2.46 1.11
N PRO A 92 18.34 -1.39 1.08
CA PRO A 92 18.02 -0.14 1.74
C PRO A 92 16.87 0.64 1.06
N HIS A 93 16.49 0.23 -0.16
CA HIS A 93 15.44 0.87 -0.95
C HIS A 93 14.07 0.17 -0.81
N ASP A 94 13.99 -0.91 -0.03
CA ASP A 94 12.76 -1.66 0.20
C ASP A 94 11.87 -0.97 1.24
N ASP A 95 10.59 -0.75 0.89
CA ASP A 95 9.61 -0.08 1.74
C ASP A 95 9.35 -0.81 3.07
N GLU A 96 9.54 -2.14 3.12
CA GLU A 96 9.39 -2.92 4.35
C GLU A 96 10.52 -2.58 5.35
N LEU A 97 11.73 -2.27 4.86
CA LEU A 97 12.81 -1.83 5.75
C LEU A 97 12.50 -0.46 6.38
N ASP A 98 12.03 0.50 5.58
CA ASP A 98 11.59 1.82 6.08
C ASP A 98 10.50 1.68 7.16
N LEU A 99 9.58 0.73 6.96
CA LEU A 99 8.54 0.42 7.94
C LEU A 99 9.10 -0.18 9.24
N TRP A 100 10.07 -1.10 9.15
CA TRP A 100 10.73 -1.68 10.33
C TRP A 100 11.50 -0.62 11.13
N VAL A 101 12.26 0.23 10.45
CA VAL A 101 13.00 1.35 11.05
C VAL A 101 12.04 2.27 11.82
N PHE A 102 10.87 2.58 11.24
CA PHE A 102 9.83 3.34 11.93
C PHE A 102 9.26 2.60 13.14
N ARG A 103 8.86 1.33 12.97
CA ARG A 103 8.24 0.53 14.03
C ARG A 103 9.15 0.36 15.24
N LEU A 104 10.46 0.30 15.02
CA LEU A 104 11.48 0.18 16.07
C LEU A 104 11.86 1.52 16.71
N GLY A 105 11.26 2.63 16.28
CA GLY A 105 11.57 3.97 16.80
C GLY A 105 12.93 4.52 16.37
N LEU A 106 13.57 3.93 15.35
CA LEU A 106 14.88 4.35 14.84
C LEU A 106 14.80 5.63 14.00
N ARG A 107 13.61 6.01 13.57
CA ARG A 107 13.34 7.31 12.94
C ARG A 107 12.03 7.90 13.46
N PRO A 108 11.89 9.23 13.45
CA PRO A 108 10.64 9.87 13.86
C PRO A 108 9.47 9.50 12.92
N PRO A 109 8.21 9.64 13.40
CA PRO A 109 7.04 9.60 12.53
C PRO A 109 7.17 10.61 11.38
N LYS A 110 6.76 10.21 10.17
CA LYS A 110 6.71 11.13 9.02
C LYS A 110 5.70 12.26 9.23
N VAL A 111 4.71 12.05 10.12
CA VAL A 111 3.71 13.03 10.54
C VAL A 111 3.77 13.13 12.06
N ALA A 112 4.17 14.30 12.56
CA ALA A 112 4.14 14.57 13.99
C ALA A 112 2.67 14.66 14.45
N PRO A 113 2.27 13.94 15.52
CA PRO A 113 0.93 14.11 16.06
C PRO A 113 0.80 15.54 16.62
N THR A 114 -0.25 16.25 16.20
CA THR A 114 -0.62 17.52 16.85
C THR A 114 -1.02 17.19 18.29
N PRO A 115 -0.36 17.77 19.32
CA PRO A 115 -0.75 17.53 20.70
C PRO A 115 -2.20 17.99 20.90
N PRO A 116 -3.03 17.19 21.60
CA PRO A 116 -4.42 17.58 21.83
C PRO A 116 -4.45 18.88 22.64
N LYS A 117 -5.16 19.88 22.15
CA LYS A 117 -5.40 21.11 22.92
C LYS A 117 -6.38 20.76 24.04
N VAL A 118 -5.91 20.76 25.27
CA VAL A 118 -6.80 20.61 26.43
C VAL A 118 -7.58 21.91 26.58
N VAL A 119 -8.84 21.90 26.15
CA VAL A 119 -9.79 22.97 26.45
C VAL A 119 -10.66 22.47 27.60
N GLU A 120 -10.62 23.17 28.73
CA GLU A 120 -11.51 22.89 29.86
C GLU A 120 -12.95 23.21 29.41
N ALA A 121 -13.78 22.18 29.26
CA ALA A 121 -15.15 22.34 28.82
C ALA A 121 -15.97 23.00 29.93
N ALA A 122 -16.85 23.94 29.56
CA ALA A 122 -17.80 24.52 30.50
C ALA A 122 -18.67 23.41 31.13
N PRO A 123 -19.01 23.50 32.42
CA PRO A 123 -19.81 22.49 33.08
C PRO A 123 -21.21 22.42 32.44
N LEU A 124 -21.61 21.22 32.02
CA LEU A 124 -22.95 20.97 31.47
C LEU A 124 -23.99 20.84 32.60
N PRO A 125 -25.27 21.20 32.36
CA PRO A 125 -26.32 21.07 33.37
C PRO A 125 -26.54 19.62 33.83
N GLY A 126 -26.90 19.41 35.11
CA GLY A 126 -27.21 18.08 35.66
C GLY A 126 -28.55 17.52 35.14
N SER A 127 -28.73 16.19 35.18
CA SER A 127 -29.86 15.46 34.56
C SER A 127 -31.27 15.81 35.08
N GLU A 128 -31.36 16.62 36.14
CA GLU A 128 -32.61 17.20 36.64
C GLU A 128 -33.09 18.40 35.78
N THR A 129 -32.22 19.04 35.02
CA THR A 129 -32.54 20.19 34.17
C THR A 129 -33.10 19.71 32.82
N THR A 130 -34.23 20.29 32.39
CA THR A 130 -34.83 20.05 31.07
C THR A 130 -33.84 20.34 29.94
N LEU A 131 -33.90 19.54 28.87
CA LEU A 131 -33.12 19.81 27.67
C LEU A 131 -33.54 21.14 27.02
N THR A 132 -32.62 21.72 26.27
CA THR A 132 -32.88 22.85 25.38
C THR A 132 -32.76 22.42 23.92
N VAL A 133 -33.43 23.16 23.03
CA VAL A 133 -33.30 22.98 21.58
C VAL A 133 -31.83 23.12 21.14
N GLY A 134 -31.09 24.03 21.76
CA GLY A 134 -29.65 24.24 21.50
C GLY A 134 -28.78 23.04 21.90
N GLU A 135 -29.06 22.38 23.04
CA GLU A 135 -28.36 21.14 23.42
C GLU A 135 -28.60 20.02 22.39
N LEU A 136 -29.80 19.94 21.81
CA LEU A 136 -30.08 18.98 20.74
C LEU A 136 -29.35 19.33 19.45
N ASP A 137 -29.33 20.61 19.07
CA ASP A 137 -28.58 21.09 17.89
C ASP A 137 -27.11 20.71 18.00
N GLU A 138 -26.51 20.97 19.16
CA GLU A 138 -25.11 20.68 19.38
C GLU A 138 -24.81 19.18 19.45
N ALA A 139 -25.63 18.41 20.18
CA ALA A 139 -25.43 16.97 20.35
C ALA A 139 -25.59 16.18 19.05
N TRP A 140 -26.50 16.61 18.18
CA TRP A 140 -26.97 15.79 17.06
C TRP A 140 -26.57 16.32 15.69
N LYS A 141 -26.04 17.54 15.58
CA LYS A 141 -25.53 18.08 14.31
C LYS A 141 -24.55 17.11 13.67
N ASP A 142 -24.93 16.62 12.50
CA ASP A 142 -24.15 15.67 11.70
C ASP A 142 -23.77 14.36 12.44
N ALA A 143 -24.49 14.00 13.50
CA ALA A 143 -24.24 12.79 14.26
C ALA A 143 -25.02 11.59 13.70
N SER A 144 -24.41 10.40 13.71
CA SER A 144 -25.15 9.15 13.54
C SER A 144 -25.89 8.78 14.83
N LEU A 145 -27.21 8.67 14.73
CA LEU A 145 -28.13 8.33 15.83
C LEU A 145 -28.77 6.94 15.65
N TYR A 146 -28.24 6.09 14.76
CA TYR A 146 -28.75 4.72 14.56
C TYR A 146 -28.64 3.82 15.81
N SER A 147 -27.71 4.14 16.72
CA SER A 147 -27.58 3.45 18.01
C SER A 147 -28.57 3.95 19.08
N TRP A 148 -29.29 5.03 18.81
CA TRP A 148 -30.28 5.59 19.73
C TRP A 148 -31.65 4.96 19.49
N SER A 149 -32.34 4.59 20.57
CA SER A 149 -33.70 4.06 20.45
C SER A 149 -34.67 5.17 20.01
N ALA A 150 -35.69 4.80 19.22
CA ALA A 150 -36.74 5.73 18.80
C ALA A 150 -37.41 6.43 20.01
N GLN A 151 -37.59 5.71 21.12
CA GLN A 151 -38.12 6.26 22.37
C GLN A 151 -37.19 7.32 22.97
N ARG A 152 -35.87 7.10 23.00
CA ARG A 152 -34.93 8.09 23.53
C ARG A 152 -34.89 9.36 22.68
N LEU A 153 -34.94 9.21 21.36
CA LEU A 153 -35.00 10.35 20.43
C LEU A 153 -36.28 11.17 20.61
N ALA A 154 -37.45 10.50 20.66
CA ALA A 154 -38.72 11.17 20.86
C ALA A 154 -38.81 11.87 22.23
N VAL A 155 -38.40 11.20 23.31
CA VAL A 155 -38.37 11.79 24.66
C VAL A 155 -37.46 13.02 24.71
N ALA A 156 -36.28 12.98 24.09
CA ALA A 156 -35.36 14.11 24.09
C ALA A 156 -35.92 15.34 23.35
N VAL A 157 -36.61 15.13 22.22
CA VAL A 157 -37.28 16.23 21.48
C VAL A 157 -38.46 16.79 22.27
N LEU A 158 -39.30 15.94 22.86
CA LEU A 158 -40.45 16.37 23.67
C LEU A 158 -40.01 17.11 24.94
N ASP A 159 -38.93 16.64 25.60
CA ASP A 159 -38.35 17.28 26.78
C ASP A 159 -37.82 18.67 26.42
N ALA A 160 -37.08 18.79 25.31
CA ALA A 160 -36.56 20.06 24.83
C ALA A 160 -37.64 21.05 24.37
N HIS A 161 -38.77 20.55 23.86
CA HIS A 161 -39.91 21.37 23.46
C HIS A 161 -40.77 21.81 24.64
N GLY A 162 -40.82 21.00 25.71
CA GLY A 162 -41.61 21.29 26.92
C GLY A 162 -43.10 20.98 26.80
N GLY A 163 -43.52 20.20 25.80
CA GLY A 163 -44.93 19.88 25.58
C GLY A 163 -45.17 18.82 24.49
N PRO A 164 -46.44 18.41 24.31
CA PRO A 164 -46.82 17.40 23.33
C PRO A 164 -46.72 17.91 21.90
N LEU A 165 -46.15 17.09 21.02
CA LEU A 165 -45.93 17.37 19.60
C LEU A 165 -46.58 16.31 18.71
N THR A 166 -46.88 16.65 17.45
CA THR A 166 -47.27 15.65 16.47
C THR A 166 -46.10 14.73 16.12
N PRO A 167 -46.35 13.48 15.66
CA PRO A 167 -45.30 12.56 15.21
C PRO A 167 -44.38 13.19 14.16
N ALA A 168 -44.95 13.94 13.21
CA ALA A 168 -44.22 14.61 12.14
C ALA A 168 -43.29 15.70 12.70
N GLU A 169 -43.73 16.49 13.69
CA GLU A 169 -42.89 17.51 14.34
C GLU A 169 -41.72 16.88 15.11
N VAL A 170 -41.95 15.76 15.79
CA VAL A 170 -40.88 15.03 16.51
C VAL A 170 -39.85 14.47 15.53
N VAL A 171 -40.30 13.84 14.43
CA VAL A 171 -39.42 13.33 13.38
C VAL A 171 -38.64 14.45 12.70
N ALA A 172 -39.32 15.56 12.35
CA ALA A 172 -38.69 16.75 11.78
C ALA A 172 -37.64 17.36 12.74
N GLY A 173 -37.90 17.33 14.04
CA GLY A 173 -36.94 17.74 15.07
C GLY A 173 -35.63 16.94 15.02
N VAL A 174 -35.67 15.65 14.73
CA VAL A 174 -34.43 14.86 14.58
C VAL A 174 -33.83 15.05 13.18
N ALA A 175 -34.65 14.97 12.14
CA ALA A 175 -34.23 15.05 10.74
C ALA A 175 -33.57 16.39 10.37
N GLY A 176 -34.00 17.49 11.01
CA GLY A 176 -33.40 18.81 10.82
C GLY A 176 -31.96 18.92 11.33
N ARG A 177 -31.52 17.99 12.19
CA ARG A 177 -30.17 17.99 12.80
C ARG A 177 -29.25 16.96 12.16
N THR A 178 -29.82 15.85 11.68
CA THR A 178 -29.05 14.77 11.05
C THR A 178 -29.92 13.92 10.15
N LYS A 179 -29.34 13.41 9.06
CA LYS A 179 -29.97 12.41 8.18
C LYS A 179 -29.79 10.96 8.66
N TRP A 180 -29.02 10.74 9.72
CA TRP A 180 -28.59 9.42 10.17
C TRP A 180 -29.37 8.96 11.41
N HIS A 181 -30.69 8.75 11.29
CA HIS A 181 -31.54 8.26 12.38
C HIS A 181 -32.55 7.21 11.92
N GLY A 182 -33.05 6.41 12.87
CA GLY A 182 -34.09 5.39 12.63
C GLY A 182 -35.51 5.80 13.06
N LEU A 183 -35.70 7.04 13.56
CA LEU A 183 -37.01 7.52 13.99
C LEU A 183 -37.95 7.78 12.80
N ASN A 184 -39.20 7.33 12.91
CA ASN A 184 -40.27 7.53 11.94
C ASN A 184 -41.59 7.79 12.68
N GLU A 185 -42.65 8.20 11.97
CA GLU A 185 -43.95 8.60 12.55
C GLU A 185 -44.80 7.43 13.09
N ASP A 186 -44.26 6.21 13.12
CA ASP A 186 -44.99 5.00 13.50
C ASP A 186 -45.28 4.94 15.01
N ALA A 187 -46.48 5.35 15.38
CA ALA A 187 -46.99 5.32 16.74
C ALA A 187 -47.09 3.89 17.34
N ALA A 188 -47.09 2.82 16.54
CA ALA A 188 -47.18 1.45 17.04
C ALA A 188 -46.00 1.07 17.95
N LYS A 189 -44.85 1.74 17.78
CA LYS A 189 -43.66 1.54 18.62
C LYS A 189 -43.83 2.05 20.06
N PHE A 190 -44.76 3.00 20.28
CA PHE A 190 -45.00 3.63 21.58
C PHE A 190 -46.27 3.13 22.29
N LYS A 191 -47.14 2.38 21.60
CA LYS A 191 -48.37 1.78 22.17
C LYS A 191 -48.11 0.61 23.14
N ARG A 192 -46.85 0.30 23.47
CA ARG A 192 -46.50 -0.82 24.38
C ARG A 192 -46.57 -0.35 25.82
N ARG A 193 -47.02 -1.24 26.71
CA ARG A 193 -47.06 -0.99 28.16
C ARG A 193 -45.65 -0.66 28.66
N GLY A 194 -45.50 0.49 29.34
CA GLY A 194 -44.21 0.98 29.87
C GLY A 194 -43.38 1.83 28.89
N SER A 195 -43.95 2.30 27.78
CA SER A 195 -43.27 3.30 26.94
C SER A 195 -43.22 4.66 27.64
N ALA A 196 -42.09 5.34 27.54
CA ALA A 196 -41.92 6.71 28.04
C ALA A 196 -42.61 7.77 27.16
N VAL A 197 -43.16 7.36 26.01
CA VAL A 197 -43.92 8.21 25.10
C VAL A 197 -45.35 7.68 25.09
N GLU A 198 -46.32 8.52 25.43
CA GLU A 198 -47.74 8.22 25.30
C GLU A 198 -48.33 8.91 24.06
N VAL A 199 -49.33 8.27 23.46
CA VAL A 199 -50.08 8.85 22.34
C VAL A 199 -51.39 9.38 22.90
N LEU A 200 -51.56 10.70 22.89
CA LEU A 200 -52.75 11.40 23.37
C LEU A 200 -53.96 11.14 22.46
N ALA A 201 -55.15 11.45 22.95
CA ALA A 201 -56.40 11.26 22.21
C ALA A 201 -56.45 12.04 20.87
N ASP A 202 -55.71 13.15 20.79
CA ASP A 202 -55.57 13.96 19.57
C ASP A 202 -54.44 13.49 18.64
N GLY A 203 -53.80 12.36 18.95
CA GLY A 203 -52.73 11.76 18.15
C GLY A 203 -51.34 12.35 18.39
N ARG A 204 -51.19 13.36 19.27
CA ARG A 204 -49.88 13.89 19.65
C ARG A 204 -49.13 12.93 20.57
N TRP A 205 -47.81 12.99 20.50
CA TRP A 205 -46.91 12.30 21.41
C TRP A 205 -46.59 13.20 22.60
N ALA A 206 -46.68 12.64 23.80
CA ALA A 206 -46.33 13.30 25.06
C ALA A 206 -45.39 12.40 25.88
N ILE A 207 -44.67 13.00 26.83
CA ILE A 207 -43.91 12.24 27.81
C ILE A 207 -44.90 11.63 28.81
N ALA A 208 -44.87 10.31 28.98
CA ALA A 208 -45.75 9.62 29.93
C ALA A 208 -45.47 10.07 31.38
N ALA A 209 -46.50 10.14 32.22
CA ALA A 209 -46.39 10.67 33.58
C ALA A 209 -45.39 9.92 34.49
N ASP A 210 -45.16 8.63 34.23
CA ASP A 210 -44.21 7.76 34.96
C ASP A 210 -42.84 7.65 34.28
N ALA A 211 -42.60 8.41 33.20
CA ALA A 211 -41.37 8.33 32.39
C ALA A 211 -40.12 8.96 33.03
N GLY A 212 -40.21 9.48 34.26
CA GLY A 212 -39.15 10.24 34.95
C GLY A 212 -37.73 9.64 34.82
N PRO A 213 -37.52 8.34 35.11
CA PRO A 213 -36.20 7.71 34.93
C PRO A 213 -35.70 7.71 33.47
N THR A 214 -36.60 7.53 32.50
CA THR A 214 -36.24 7.54 31.07
C THR A 214 -35.90 8.94 30.58
N VAL A 215 -36.61 9.97 31.07
CA VAL A 215 -36.30 11.38 30.78
C VAL A 215 -34.91 11.74 31.29
N LYS A 216 -34.55 11.33 32.51
CA LYS A 216 -33.19 11.53 33.06
C LYS A 216 -32.11 10.85 32.21
N GLN A 217 -32.31 9.60 31.82
CA GLN A 217 -31.38 8.89 30.93
C GLN A 217 -31.25 9.55 29.55
N ALA A 218 -32.35 10.09 29.00
CA ALA A 218 -32.30 10.82 27.72
C ALA A 218 -31.49 12.12 27.85
N ARG A 219 -31.70 12.88 28.94
CA ARG A 219 -30.92 14.09 29.27
C ARG A 219 -29.42 13.79 29.40
N GLU A 220 -29.07 12.75 30.17
CA GLU A 220 -27.69 12.30 30.34
C GLU A 220 -27.05 11.93 29.00
N ALA A 221 -27.73 11.11 28.19
CA ALA A 221 -27.21 10.69 26.90
C ALA A 221 -26.97 11.87 25.92
N VAL A 222 -27.85 12.88 25.93
CA VAL A 222 -27.68 14.08 25.09
C VAL A 222 -26.46 14.87 25.57
N ARG A 223 -26.32 15.07 26.88
CA ARG A 223 -25.19 15.85 27.43
C ARG A 223 -23.86 15.13 27.34
N ASP A 224 -23.83 13.80 27.48
CA ASP A 224 -22.65 13.00 27.18
C ASP A 224 -22.19 13.18 25.73
N ARG A 225 -23.17 13.32 24.82
CA ARG A 225 -22.90 13.57 23.40
C ARG A 225 -22.40 15.00 23.17
N VAL A 226 -22.97 16.01 23.83
CA VAL A 226 -22.45 17.39 23.83
C VAL A 226 -21.01 17.42 24.35
N ALA A 227 -20.73 16.80 25.50
CA ALA A 227 -19.38 16.69 26.04
C ALA A 227 -18.42 15.97 25.08
N LEU A 228 -18.90 14.96 24.35
CA LEU A 228 -18.13 14.31 23.30
C LEU A 228 -17.89 15.23 22.09
N ALA A 229 -18.89 16.01 21.66
CA ALA A 229 -18.76 16.99 20.59
C ALA A 229 -17.77 18.09 20.95
N HIS A 230 -17.85 18.66 22.16
CA HIS A 230 -16.87 19.60 22.71
C HIS A 230 -15.46 19.02 22.71
N ARG A 231 -15.28 17.77 23.18
CA ARG A 231 -13.98 17.10 23.16
C ARG A 231 -13.45 16.94 21.74
N HIS A 232 -14.29 16.55 20.79
CA HIS A 232 -13.88 16.42 19.38
C HIS A 232 -13.53 17.78 18.75
N ALA A 233 -14.29 18.83 19.05
CA ALA A 233 -14.00 20.18 18.58
C ALA A 233 -12.68 20.71 19.16
N ALA A 234 -12.41 20.46 20.44
CA ALA A 234 -11.16 20.84 21.10
C ALA A 234 -9.95 20.04 20.60
N MET A 235 -10.13 18.76 20.27
CA MET A 235 -9.09 17.90 19.68
C MET A 235 -8.92 18.09 18.16
N GLY A 236 -9.88 18.75 17.50
CA GLY A 236 -9.83 19.01 16.07
C GLY A 236 -8.63 19.87 15.73
N SER A 237 -7.73 19.35 14.90
CA SER A 237 -6.69 20.19 14.30
C SER A 237 -7.36 21.24 13.41
N ASP A 238 -6.86 22.47 13.45
CA ASP A 238 -7.33 23.56 12.60
C ASP A 238 -7.37 23.10 11.13
N PRO A 239 -8.52 23.21 10.44
CA PRO A 239 -8.63 22.84 9.02
C PRO A 239 -7.53 23.45 8.15
N ALA A 240 -7.12 24.69 8.42
CA ALA A 240 -6.03 25.35 7.68
C ALA A 240 -4.68 24.66 7.90
N VAL A 241 -4.40 24.19 9.13
CA VAL A 241 -3.19 23.41 9.44
C VAL A 241 -3.24 22.05 8.76
N LEU A 242 -4.40 21.39 8.73
CA LEU A 242 -4.57 20.12 8.02
C LEU A 242 -4.38 20.28 6.52
N GLU A 243 -4.89 21.35 5.92
CA GLU A 243 -4.69 21.68 4.51
C GLU A 243 -3.22 21.99 4.19
N GLN A 244 -2.55 22.78 5.03
CA GLN A 244 -1.12 23.05 4.88
C GLN A 244 -0.29 21.75 4.97
N GLN A 245 -0.55 20.90 5.96
CA GLN A 245 0.13 19.61 6.10
C GLN A 245 -0.12 18.69 4.89
N ARG A 246 -1.33 18.69 4.33
CA ARG A 246 -1.65 17.96 3.10
C ARG A 246 -0.85 18.51 1.91
N ALA A 247 -0.82 19.83 1.72
CA ALA A 247 -0.09 20.47 0.63
C ALA A 247 1.42 20.21 0.71
N GLU A 248 2.02 20.32 1.92
CA GLU A 248 3.44 20.02 2.13
C GLU A 248 3.76 18.54 1.86
N ARG A 249 2.86 17.63 2.26
CA ARG A 249 2.99 16.20 1.99
C ARG A 249 2.90 15.90 0.51
N GLU A 250 1.93 16.50 -0.20
CA GLU A 250 1.78 16.35 -1.64
C GLU A 250 3.00 16.89 -2.38
N LYS A 251 3.56 18.03 -1.95
CA LYS A 251 4.80 18.57 -2.51
C LYS A 251 5.99 17.62 -2.33
N LYS A 252 6.19 17.07 -1.12
CA LYS A 252 7.26 16.09 -0.85
C LYS A 252 7.08 14.81 -1.67
N LEU A 253 5.85 14.30 -1.74
CA LEU A 253 5.51 13.13 -2.53
C LEU A 253 5.75 13.36 -4.03
N ALA A 254 5.36 14.54 -4.55
CA ALA A 254 5.60 14.92 -5.94
C ALA A 254 7.09 15.04 -6.26
N ALA A 255 7.89 15.60 -5.35
CA ALA A 255 9.35 15.68 -5.51
C ALA A 255 9.98 14.27 -5.56
N HIS A 256 9.63 13.38 -4.63
CA HIS A 256 10.16 12.02 -4.62
C HIS A 256 9.68 11.20 -5.84
N ARG A 257 8.44 11.40 -6.28
CA ARG A 257 7.93 10.86 -7.55
C ARG A 257 8.77 11.29 -8.75
N ALA A 258 9.12 12.56 -8.84
CA ALA A 258 9.95 13.09 -9.92
C ALA A 258 11.37 12.51 -9.88
N GLU A 259 11.95 12.38 -8.68
CA GLU A 259 13.23 11.71 -8.47
C GLU A 259 13.20 10.26 -8.98
N LEU A 260 12.22 9.46 -8.51
CA LEU A 260 12.05 8.08 -8.97
C LEU A 260 11.82 8.00 -10.48
N ALA A 261 11.01 8.88 -11.06
CA ALA A 261 10.77 8.92 -12.50
C ALA A 261 12.06 9.21 -13.29
N SER A 262 12.98 10.00 -12.75
CA SER A 262 14.25 10.36 -13.40
C SER A 262 15.29 9.24 -13.43
N LEU A 263 15.12 8.19 -12.62
CA LEU A 263 16.08 7.09 -12.55
C LEU A 263 16.14 6.30 -13.87
N SER A 264 17.35 6.12 -14.37
CA SER A 264 17.63 5.24 -15.50
C SER A 264 17.46 3.77 -15.09
N ARG A 265 16.80 2.97 -15.95
CA ARG A 265 16.40 1.60 -15.61
C ARG A 265 16.76 0.66 -16.75
N ALA A 266 17.39 -0.45 -16.40
CA ALA A 266 17.69 -1.52 -17.32
C ALA A 266 17.15 -2.87 -16.85
N LEU A 267 16.74 -3.71 -17.81
CA LEU A 267 16.39 -5.10 -17.57
C LEU A 267 17.43 -6.01 -18.22
N LEU A 268 17.84 -7.05 -17.49
CA LEU A 268 18.90 -7.96 -17.87
C LEU A 268 18.40 -9.40 -17.90
N VAL A 269 18.71 -10.08 -18.99
CA VAL A 269 18.60 -11.54 -19.12
C VAL A 269 19.95 -12.06 -19.58
N ALA A 270 20.47 -13.11 -18.95
CA ALA A 270 21.69 -13.77 -19.42
C ALA A 270 21.55 -15.29 -19.46
N PHE A 271 22.36 -15.91 -20.31
CA PHE A 271 22.34 -17.34 -20.56
C PHE A 271 23.74 -17.89 -20.83
N PRO A 272 24.08 -19.08 -20.30
CA PRO A 272 23.41 -19.75 -19.19
C PRO A 272 23.47 -18.91 -17.90
N PRO A 273 22.46 -18.94 -17.00
CA PRO A 273 22.43 -18.05 -15.84
C PRO A 273 23.58 -18.26 -14.85
N ALA A 274 24.06 -19.50 -14.72
CA ALA A 274 25.16 -19.85 -13.79
C ALA A 274 26.55 -19.49 -14.32
N ARG A 275 26.70 -19.36 -15.64
CA ARG A 275 27.95 -19.00 -16.32
C ARG A 275 27.58 -18.31 -17.63
N PRO A 276 27.25 -17.01 -17.61
CA PRO A 276 26.76 -16.31 -18.78
C PRO A 276 27.77 -16.32 -19.93
N GLU A 277 27.31 -16.72 -21.12
CA GLU A 277 28.04 -16.64 -22.39
C GLU A 277 27.32 -15.72 -23.38
N ALA A 278 26.08 -15.35 -23.08
CA ALA A 278 25.33 -14.32 -23.77
C ALA A 278 24.42 -13.56 -22.81
N ALA A 279 24.13 -12.30 -23.13
CA ALA A 279 23.21 -11.45 -22.38
C ALA A 279 22.39 -10.55 -23.32
N ALA A 280 21.18 -10.20 -22.88
CA ALA A 280 20.36 -9.15 -23.47
C ALA A 280 20.08 -8.09 -22.39
N LEU A 281 20.41 -6.85 -22.71
CA LEU A 281 20.17 -5.67 -21.90
C LEU A 281 19.13 -4.80 -22.59
N LEU A 282 18.11 -4.40 -21.86
CA LEU A 282 17.03 -3.55 -22.34
C LEU A 282 17.03 -2.26 -21.51
N ASP A 283 17.13 -1.13 -22.18
CA ASP A 283 16.87 0.19 -21.60
C ASP A 283 15.36 0.42 -21.56
N VAL A 284 14.81 0.62 -20.36
CA VAL A 284 13.37 0.80 -20.15
C VAL A 284 12.89 2.15 -20.66
N GLY A 285 13.72 3.20 -20.52
CA GLY A 285 13.37 4.57 -20.88
C GLY A 285 13.47 4.81 -22.39
N GLU A 286 14.60 4.43 -22.98
CA GLU A 286 14.87 4.61 -24.41
C GLU A 286 14.21 3.52 -25.27
N HIS A 287 13.71 2.45 -24.65
CA HIS A 287 13.13 1.30 -25.34
C HIS A 287 14.12 0.61 -26.30
N GLU A 288 15.42 0.71 -25.98
CA GLU A 288 16.53 0.13 -26.75
C GLU A 288 16.95 -1.23 -26.21
N LEU A 289 17.43 -2.10 -27.10
CA LEU A 289 17.86 -3.44 -26.75
C LEU A 289 19.24 -3.73 -27.34
N THR A 290 20.20 -4.08 -26.48
CA THR A 290 21.52 -4.55 -26.88
C THR A 290 21.73 -6.01 -26.47
N THR A 291 22.26 -6.83 -27.37
CA THR A 291 22.66 -8.21 -27.07
C THR A 291 24.18 -8.35 -27.11
N PHE A 292 24.72 -9.17 -26.21
CA PHE A 292 26.14 -9.46 -26.06
C PHE A 292 26.33 -10.97 -26.13
N VAL A 293 27.26 -11.45 -26.95
CA VAL A 293 27.58 -12.88 -27.07
C VAL A 293 29.09 -13.09 -27.10
N GLY A 294 29.59 -14.06 -26.33
CA GLY A 294 31.02 -14.37 -26.26
C GLY A 294 31.82 -13.17 -25.75
N ASP A 295 32.84 -12.76 -26.51
CA ASP A 295 33.76 -11.68 -26.14
C ASP A 295 33.06 -10.32 -25.99
N GLU A 296 31.89 -10.12 -26.61
CA GLU A 296 31.10 -8.89 -26.45
C GLU A 296 30.64 -8.66 -25.00
N LEU A 297 30.54 -9.72 -24.18
CA LEU A 297 30.20 -9.61 -22.76
C LEU A 297 31.18 -8.72 -21.98
N THR A 298 32.41 -8.56 -22.46
CA THR A 298 33.39 -7.66 -21.85
C THR A 298 32.93 -6.19 -21.81
N ALA A 299 32.01 -5.79 -22.70
CA ALA A 299 31.42 -4.45 -22.72
C ALA A 299 30.21 -4.29 -21.78
N LEU A 300 29.63 -5.38 -21.27
CA LEU A 300 28.42 -5.36 -20.47
C LEU A 300 28.58 -4.61 -19.13
N PRO A 301 29.67 -4.79 -18.34
CA PRO A 301 29.85 -4.06 -17.07
C PRO A 301 29.82 -2.54 -17.24
N SER A 302 30.47 -2.01 -18.27
CA SER A 302 30.46 -0.57 -18.57
C SER A 302 29.06 -0.07 -18.94
N ARG A 303 28.24 -0.91 -19.60
CA ARG A 303 26.84 -0.58 -19.90
C ARG A 303 25.96 -0.63 -18.66
N LEU A 304 26.09 -1.65 -17.82
CA LEU A 304 25.34 -1.76 -16.57
C LEU A 304 25.62 -0.60 -15.62
N ALA A 305 26.85 -0.08 -15.61
CA ALA A 305 27.25 1.03 -14.77
C ALA A 305 26.48 2.34 -15.06
N ALA A 306 25.90 2.49 -16.25
CA ALA A 306 25.17 3.69 -16.66
C ALA A 306 23.74 3.77 -16.06
N TYR A 307 23.25 2.71 -15.43
CA TYR A 307 21.89 2.64 -14.92
C TYR A 307 21.83 2.78 -13.39
N ASP A 308 20.78 3.45 -12.90
CA ASP A 308 20.48 3.59 -11.48
C ASP A 308 19.75 2.36 -10.92
N THR A 309 18.94 1.72 -11.76
CA THR A 309 18.15 0.54 -11.42
C THR A 309 18.41 -0.60 -12.41
N LEU A 310 18.70 -1.79 -11.87
CA LEU A 310 18.87 -3.01 -12.65
C LEU A 310 17.80 -4.03 -12.26
N GLY A 311 17.09 -4.58 -13.25
CA GLY A 311 16.05 -5.58 -13.06
C GLY A 311 16.36 -6.89 -13.75
N GLY A 312 15.95 -8.00 -13.14
CA GLY A 312 16.18 -9.34 -13.66
C GLY A 312 15.48 -10.40 -12.83
N VAL A 313 15.44 -11.62 -13.34
CA VAL A 313 15.10 -12.80 -12.53
C VAL A 313 16.37 -13.25 -11.81
N ASP A 314 16.33 -13.30 -10.48
CA ASP A 314 17.52 -13.50 -9.64
C ASP A 314 18.63 -12.49 -9.99
N ILE A 315 18.28 -11.21 -10.08
CA ILE A 315 19.20 -10.17 -10.58
C ILE A 315 20.50 -10.11 -9.77
N ARG A 316 20.41 -10.33 -8.45
CA ARG A 316 21.57 -10.36 -7.56
C ARG A 316 22.48 -11.55 -7.86
N GLY A 317 21.91 -12.75 -8.01
CA GLY A 317 22.66 -13.93 -8.42
C GLY A 317 23.29 -13.77 -9.80
N LEU A 318 22.57 -13.14 -10.73
CA LEU A 318 23.02 -12.90 -12.09
C LEU A 318 24.17 -11.89 -12.18
N LEU A 319 24.10 -10.76 -11.47
CA LEU A 319 25.20 -9.80 -11.46
C LEU A 319 26.48 -10.39 -10.87
N ARG A 320 26.35 -11.29 -9.89
CA ARG A 320 27.49 -12.06 -9.36
C ARG A 320 28.13 -12.98 -10.40
N THR A 321 27.33 -13.71 -11.19
CA THR A 321 27.90 -14.59 -12.23
C THR A 321 28.53 -13.82 -13.39
N LEU A 322 28.21 -12.53 -13.50
CA LEU A 322 28.83 -11.56 -14.42
C LEU A 322 29.99 -10.77 -13.80
N ASP A 323 30.35 -11.03 -12.54
CA ASP A 323 31.37 -10.31 -11.78
C ASP A 323 31.14 -8.78 -11.73
N PHE A 324 29.88 -8.37 -11.56
CA PHE A 324 29.48 -6.96 -11.47
C PHE A 324 29.00 -6.60 -10.06
N ASP A 325 29.68 -5.63 -9.44
CA ASP A 325 29.24 -5.03 -8.18
C ASP A 325 28.17 -3.95 -8.42
N PRO A 326 26.92 -4.15 -7.96
CA PRO A 326 25.87 -3.16 -8.13
C PRO A 326 26.10 -1.87 -7.33
N GLY A 327 26.91 -1.89 -6.27
CA GLY A 327 27.09 -0.75 -5.37
C GLY A 327 25.77 -0.31 -4.72
N ALA A 328 25.48 1.00 -4.76
CA ALA A 328 24.27 1.58 -4.17
C ALA A 328 23.01 1.53 -5.07
N ARG A 329 23.10 0.88 -6.25
CA ARG A 329 22.01 0.82 -7.23
C ARG A 329 20.80 0.07 -6.70
N ARG A 330 19.63 0.43 -7.23
CA ARG A 330 18.38 -0.28 -6.95
C ARG A 330 18.33 -1.57 -7.77
N LEU A 331 17.92 -2.67 -7.14
CA LEU A 331 17.89 -3.99 -7.78
C LEU A 331 16.47 -4.56 -7.78
N ALA A 332 15.82 -4.51 -8.93
CA ALA A 332 14.46 -4.98 -9.16
C ALA A 332 14.41 -6.51 -9.37
N GLU A 333 14.08 -7.24 -8.30
CA GLU A 333 13.88 -8.69 -8.37
C GLU A 333 12.52 -9.03 -9.01
N LEU A 334 12.55 -9.44 -10.27
CA LEU A 334 11.37 -9.77 -11.08
C LEU A 334 10.94 -11.24 -10.94
N GLY A 335 11.63 -12.01 -10.09
CA GLY A 335 11.18 -13.31 -9.64
C GLY A 335 9.94 -13.24 -8.75
N PRO A 336 9.22 -14.36 -8.57
CA PRO A 336 8.06 -14.40 -7.70
C PRO A 336 8.47 -14.24 -6.22
N SER A 337 7.90 -13.25 -5.53
CA SER A 337 8.08 -13.05 -4.08
C SER A 337 7.61 -14.25 -3.25
N GLN A 338 6.61 -14.98 -3.76
CA GLN A 338 6.12 -16.24 -3.23
C GLN A 338 6.46 -17.40 -4.17
N LYS A 339 7.25 -18.38 -3.71
CA LYS A 339 7.68 -19.52 -4.55
C LYS A 339 6.60 -20.58 -4.78
N THR A 340 5.65 -20.73 -3.86
CA THR A 340 4.58 -21.74 -3.95
C THR A 340 3.26 -21.25 -3.35
N LYS A 341 2.12 -21.68 -3.92
CA LYS A 341 0.77 -21.45 -3.38
C LYS A 341 0.07 -22.77 -3.13
N LYS A 342 -0.56 -22.94 -1.97
CA LYS A 342 -1.42 -24.11 -1.67
C LYS A 342 -2.76 -23.94 -2.38
N LEU A 343 -3.15 -24.90 -3.22
CA LEU A 343 -4.36 -24.86 -4.05
C LEU A 343 -5.59 -25.42 -3.34
N ASN A 344 -5.42 -26.34 -2.38
CA ASN A 344 -6.54 -26.96 -1.68
C ASN A 344 -6.13 -27.46 -0.29
N GLN A 345 -7.12 -27.81 0.54
CA GLN A 345 -6.87 -28.35 1.88
C GLN A 345 -6.06 -29.66 1.87
N ARG A 346 -6.18 -30.47 0.81
CA ARG A 346 -5.43 -31.72 0.57
C ARG A 346 -3.93 -31.54 0.31
N GLY A 347 -3.42 -30.31 0.29
CA GLY A 347 -1.98 -30.03 0.24
C GLY A 347 -1.37 -29.93 -1.16
N ARG A 348 -2.18 -29.92 -2.23
CA ARG A 348 -1.65 -29.67 -3.58
C ARG A 348 -1.05 -28.27 -3.63
N THR A 349 0.20 -28.16 -4.08
CA THR A 349 0.90 -26.87 -4.24
C THR A 349 1.16 -26.56 -5.70
N LEU A 350 1.04 -25.30 -6.06
CA LEU A 350 1.48 -24.74 -7.33
C LEU A 350 2.83 -24.09 -7.11
N LYS A 351 3.84 -24.48 -7.90
CA LYS A 351 5.10 -23.74 -8.00
C LYS A 351 4.87 -22.50 -8.84
N ILE A 352 5.08 -21.34 -8.26
CA ILE A 352 4.97 -20.06 -8.96
C ILE A 352 6.30 -19.82 -9.67
N THR A 353 6.24 -19.52 -10.96
CA THR A 353 7.41 -19.19 -11.78
C THR A 353 7.19 -17.84 -12.44
N THR A 354 8.25 -17.12 -12.80
CA THR A 354 8.14 -15.88 -13.56
C THR A 354 7.37 -16.08 -14.86
N ALA A 355 7.53 -17.24 -15.52
CA ALA A 355 6.78 -17.57 -16.73
C ALA A 355 5.26 -17.54 -16.49
N LEU A 356 4.79 -18.07 -15.35
CA LEU A 356 3.37 -18.03 -14.99
C LEU A 356 2.87 -16.62 -14.70
N LEU A 357 3.71 -15.78 -14.09
CA LEU A 357 3.35 -14.38 -13.84
C LEU A 357 3.28 -13.58 -15.13
N VAL A 358 4.20 -13.79 -16.07
CA VAL A 358 4.16 -13.15 -17.39
C VAL A 358 2.92 -13.62 -18.17
N GLN A 359 2.62 -14.92 -18.16
CA GLN A 359 1.42 -15.46 -18.81
C GLN A 359 0.14 -14.87 -18.22
N GLY A 360 0.01 -14.86 -16.89
CA GLY A 360 -1.19 -14.39 -16.21
C GLY A 360 -1.40 -12.88 -16.31
N SER A 361 -0.32 -12.10 -16.20
CA SER A 361 -0.40 -10.64 -16.19
C SER A 361 -0.43 -10.05 -17.60
N CYS A 362 0.34 -10.63 -18.52
CA CYS A 362 0.65 -10.00 -19.81
C CYS A 362 0.09 -10.79 -21.00
N GLY A 363 -0.53 -11.96 -20.80
CA GLY A 363 -1.08 -12.79 -21.88
C GLY A 363 -0.03 -13.38 -22.84
N ILE A 364 1.26 -13.36 -22.48
CA ILE A 364 2.33 -13.90 -23.34
C ILE A 364 2.43 -15.41 -23.12
N GLY A 365 1.95 -16.20 -24.09
CA GLY A 365 1.85 -17.65 -23.95
C GLY A 365 3.18 -18.41 -23.78
N ARG A 366 4.28 -17.93 -24.38
CA ARG A 366 5.62 -18.56 -24.28
C ARG A 366 6.70 -17.52 -23.95
N PRO A 367 6.74 -17.05 -22.69
CA PRO A 367 7.53 -15.88 -22.32
C PRO A 367 9.04 -16.13 -22.40
N PHE A 368 9.52 -17.29 -21.94
CA PHE A 368 10.96 -17.59 -21.88
C PHE A 368 11.36 -18.76 -22.79
N GLY A 369 12.58 -18.69 -23.31
CA GLY A 369 13.16 -19.69 -24.18
C GLY A 369 13.34 -21.02 -23.45
N ASP A 370 13.23 -22.12 -24.19
CA ASP A 370 13.60 -23.42 -23.64
C ASP A 370 15.13 -23.48 -23.47
N GLY A 371 15.58 -23.72 -22.24
CA GLY A 371 17.00 -23.70 -21.90
C GLY A 371 17.83 -24.73 -22.67
N LYS A 372 17.26 -25.88 -23.05
CA LYS A 372 17.98 -26.87 -23.86
C LYS A 372 18.18 -26.35 -25.27
N LYS A 373 17.16 -25.74 -25.88
CA LYS A 373 17.29 -25.12 -27.20
C LYS A 373 18.29 -23.96 -27.21
N LEU A 374 18.29 -23.13 -26.17
CA LEU A 374 19.28 -22.06 -26.03
C LEU A 374 20.71 -22.62 -25.93
N ALA A 375 20.90 -23.69 -25.16
CA ALA A 375 22.19 -24.38 -25.08
C ALA A 375 22.61 -24.99 -26.42
N GLU A 376 21.67 -25.56 -27.17
CA GLU A 376 21.93 -26.06 -28.53
C GLU A 376 22.34 -24.95 -29.50
N TYR A 377 21.68 -23.78 -29.46
CA TYR A 377 22.06 -22.64 -30.29
C TYR A 377 23.46 -22.16 -29.97
N LEU A 378 23.81 -22.09 -28.69
CA LEU A 378 25.13 -21.71 -28.24
C LEU A 378 26.19 -22.73 -28.70
N ALA A 379 25.96 -24.02 -28.46
CA ALA A 379 26.89 -25.09 -28.82
C ALA A 379 27.11 -25.22 -30.34
N LYS A 380 26.09 -24.91 -31.16
CA LYS A 380 26.18 -24.94 -32.63
C LYS A 380 26.65 -23.62 -33.25
N GLY A 381 26.92 -22.59 -32.44
CA GLY A 381 27.26 -21.25 -32.95
C GLY A 381 26.13 -20.54 -33.69
N GLU A 382 24.86 -20.92 -33.46
CA GLU A 382 23.69 -20.30 -34.09
C GLU A 382 23.33 -18.96 -33.42
N LEU A 383 24.29 -18.03 -33.38
CA LEU A 383 24.23 -16.82 -32.54
C LEU A 383 23.04 -15.91 -32.88
N THR A 384 22.61 -15.85 -34.15
CA THR A 384 21.43 -15.07 -34.55
C THR A 384 20.15 -15.60 -33.89
N LYS A 385 19.99 -16.92 -33.77
CA LYS A 385 18.83 -17.53 -33.11
C LYS A 385 18.90 -17.33 -31.60
N LEU A 386 20.10 -17.42 -31.02
CA LEU A 386 20.36 -17.14 -29.62
C LEU A 386 19.97 -15.70 -29.25
N ARG A 387 20.50 -14.70 -29.97
CA ARG A 387 20.18 -13.28 -29.78
C ARG A 387 18.69 -13.01 -29.85
N ARG A 388 18.04 -13.42 -30.95
CA ARG A 388 16.60 -13.22 -31.14
C ARG A 388 15.76 -13.84 -30.00
N ARG A 389 16.20 -14.96 -29.43
CA ARG A 389 15.49 -15.58 -28.30
C ARG A 389 15.72 -14.84 -26.99
N LEU A 390 16.95 -14.41 -26.70
CA LEU A 390 17.24 -13.57 -25.52
C LEU A 390 16.51 -12.22 -25.59
N GLU A 391 16.40 -11.64 -26.79
CA GLU A 391 15.60 -10.45 -27.04
C GLU A 391 14.12 -10.68 -26.72
N ALA A 392 13.55 -11.82 -27.12
CA ALA A 392 12.17 -12.16 -26.79
C ALA A 392 11.97 -12.38 -25.27
N ASP A 393 12.97 -12.94 -24.60
CA ASP A 393 12.94 -13.21 -23.17
C ASP A 393 12.97 -11.88 -22.37
N VAL A 394 13.86 -10.94 -22.72
CA VAL A 394 13.91 -9.62 -22.04
C VAL A 394 12.68 -8.76 -22.35
N LYS A 395 12.09 -8.88 -23.54
CA LYS A 395 10.79 -8.23 -23.88
C LYS A 395 9.63 -8.77 -23.03
N SER A 396 9.63 -10.08 -22.77
CA SER A 396 8.63 -10.70 -21.89
C SER A 396 8.81 -10.24 -20.45
N LEU A 397 10.06 -10.07 -20.01
CA LEU A 397 10.39 -9.52 -18.70
C LEU A 397 9.99 -8.04 -18.58
N TYR A 398 10.20 -7.25 -19.64
CA TYR A 398 9.76 -5.86 -19.73
C TYR A 398 8.25 -5.70 -19.61
N ALA A 399 7.48 -6.56 -20.29
CA ALA A 399 6.02 -6.56 -20.15
C ALA A 399 5.59 -6.79 -18.68
N LEU A 400 6.23 -7.74 -17.98
CA LEU A 400 5.95 -7.98 -16.57
C LEU A 400 6.36 -6.81 -15.67
N TYR A 401 7.56 -6.26 -15.90
CA TYR A 401 8.09 -5.12 -15.16
C TYR A 401 7.11 -3.95 -15.19
N GLU A 402 6.67 -3.61 -16.40
CA GLU A 402 5.78 -2.49 -16.62
C GLU A 402 4.33 -2.74 -16.17
N TYR A 403 3.81 -3.96 -16.36
CA TYR A 403 2.53 -4.34 -15.76
C TYR A 403 2.58 -4.16 -14.25
N GLY A 404 3.67 -4.64 -13.62
CA GLY A 404 3.93 -4.45 -12.20
C GLY A 404 3.92 -2.97 -11.83
N ARG A 405 4.66 -2.11 -12.55
CA ARG A 405 4.69 -0.66 -12.29
C ARG A 405 3.33 0.01 -12.42
N LEU A 406 2.54 -0.40 -13.40
CA LEU A 406 1.22 0.16 -13.61
C LEU A 406 0.25 -0.22 -12.49
N HIS A 407 0.36 -1.43 -11.94
CA HIS A 407 -0.64 -1.98 -11.01
C HIS A 407 -0.18 -2.09 -9.55
N GLY A 408 1.12 -1.99 -9.28
CA GLY A 408 1.75 -2.37 -8.00
C GLY A 408 1.71 -3.89 -7.70
N VAL A 409 1.15 -4.68 -8.62
CA VAL A 409 0.95 -6.13 -8.49
C VAL A 409 1.14 -6.82 -9.83
N VAL A 410 1.31 -8.13 -9.78
CA VAL A 410 1.28 -9.05 -10.93
C VAL A 410 0.25 -10.15 -10.68
N ARG A 411 -0.28 -10.73 -11.75
CA ARG A 411 -1.33 -11.74 -11.69
C ARG A 411 -0.78 -13.16 -11.82
N LEU A 412 -1.22 -14.02 -10.91
CA LEU A 412 -1.08 -15.46 -11.00
C LEU A 412 -2.41 -16.05 -11.49
N ARG A 413 -2.47 -16.38 -12.77
CA ARG A 413 -3.60 -17.08 -13.38
C ARG A 413 -3.26 -18.56 -13.64
N TRP A 414 -4.00 -19.48 -13.02
CA TRP A 414 -3.84 -20.93 -13.26
C TRP A 414 -5.17 -21.65 -13.08
N GLY A 415 -5.79 -22.08 -14.18
CA GLY A 415 -7.10 -22.73 -14.14
C GLY A 415 -8.16 -21.79 -13.57
N PHE A 416 -8.68 -22.10 -12.38
CA PHE A 416 -9.65 -21.25 -11.65
C PHE A 416 -8.99 -20.20 -10.76
N LEU A 417 -7.67 -20.26 -10.58
CA LEU A 417 -6.93 -19.33 -9.73
C LEU A 417 -6.69 -18.02 -10.47
N ASP A 418 -7.06 -16.89 -9.87
CA ASP A 418 -6.67 -15.55 -10.29
C ASP A 418 -6.34 -14.74 -9.03
N GLU A 419 -5.04 -14.58 -8.78
CA GLU A 419 -4.53 -13.97 -7.55
C GLU A 419 -3.58 -12.83 -7.89
N ARG A 420 -3.64 -11.77 -7.09
CA ARG A 420 -2.70 -10.65 -7.17
C ARG A 420 -1.53 -10.90 -6.22
N ILE A 421 -0.32 -10.82 -6.76
CA ILE A 421 0.93 -10.92 -6.01
C ILE A 421 1.60 -9.55 -6.05
N PRO A 422 2.06 -8.99 -4.91
CA PRO A 422 2.79 -7.72 -4.91
C PRO A 422 3.97 -7.73 -5.88
N ALA A 423 4.20 -6.61 -6.55
CA ALA A 423 5.37 -6.37 -7.39
C ALA A 423 6.43 -5.63 -6.55
N PRO A 424 7.33 -6.33 -5.83
CA PRO A 424 8.23 -5.70 -4.86
C PRO A 424 9.25 -4.73 -5.49
N TRP A 425 9.41 -4.76 -6.81
CA TRP A 425 10.26 -3.81 -7.54
C TRP A 425 9.61 -2.44 -7.75
N VAL A 426 8.34 -2.27 -7.39
CA VAL A 426 7.62 -1.01 -7.55
C VAL A 426 7.60 -0.29 -6.22
N HIS A 427 8.25 0.87 -6.18
CA HIS A 427 8.23 1.72 -5.00
C HIS A 427 6.84 2.33 -4.81
N ARG A 428 6.33 2.41 -3.57
CA ARG A 428 4.96 2.89 -3.28
C ARG A 428 4.62 4.29 -3.79
N ASP A 429 5.64 5.11 -3.99
CA ASP A 429 5.47 6.48 -4.47
C ASP A 429 5.44 6.57 -6.00
N GLU A 430 5.90 5.54 -6.73
CA GLU A 430 5.77 5.52 -8.19
C GLU A 430 4.29 5.58 -8.61
N PRO A 431 3.95 6.36 -9.66
CA PRO A 431 2.57 6.49 -10.11
C PRO A 431 2.05 5.17 -10.67
N VAL A 432 0.93 4.71 -10.12
CA VAL A 432 0.19 3.54 -10.61
C VAL A 432 -1.07 3.99 -11.37
N LEU A 433 -1.82 3.03 -11.93
CA LEU A 433 -3.08 3.29 -12.64
C LEU A 433 -4.06 4.11 -11.79
N TYR A 434 -4.09 3.87 -10.47
CA TYR A 434 -4.89 4.68 -9.55
C TYR A 434 -4.53 6.18 -9.60
N ASP A 435 -3.23 6.54 -9.60
CA ASP A 435 -2.80 7.93 -9.69
C ASP A 435 -3.14 8.56 -11.06
N LEU A 436 -3.02 7.78 -12.14
CA LEU A 436 -3.42 8.22 -13.49
C LEU A 436 -4.91 8.50 -13.57
N LYS A 437 -5.76 7.61 -13.04
CA LYS A 437 -7.22 7.81 -12.97
C LYS A 437 -7.57 9.05 -12.17
N ARG A 438 -6.93 9.25 -11.01
CA ARG A 438 -7.14 10.42 -10.16
C ARG A 438 -6.77 11.72 -10.89
N SER A 439 -5.65 11.70 -11.61
CA SER A 439 -5.18 12.85 -12.40
C SER A 439 -6.13 13.14 -13.57
N ALA A 440 -6.56 12.11 -14.31
CA ALA A 440 -7.52 12.22 -15.40
C ALA A 440 -8.87 12.81 -14.95
N LEU A 441 -9.40 12.32 -13.81
CA LEU A 441 -10.62 12.85 -13.21
C LEU A 441 -10.46 14.33 -12.78
N THR A 442 -9.31 14.68 -12.21
CA THR A 442 -9.02 16.06 -11.76
C THR A 442 -8.87 17.03 -12.93
N MET A 443 -8.23 16.59 -14.01
CA MET A 443 -8.00 17.39 -15.23
C MET A 443 -9.18 17.35 -16.20
N ASN A 444 -10.16 16.47 -15.97
CA ASN A 444 -11.27 16.17 -16.87
C ASN A 444 -10.80 15.82 -18.30
N VAL A 445 -9.84 14.90 -18.39
CA VAL A 445 -9.27 14.42 -19.67
C VAL A 445 -9.35 12.89 -19.75
N PRO A 446 -9.49 12.32 -20.96
CA PRO A 446 -9.45 10.87 -21.11
C PRO A 446 -8.05 10.31 -20.87
N LEU A 447 -8.00 9.03 -20.50
CA LEU A 447 -6.80 8.20 -20.52
C LEU A 447 -6.69 7.50 -21.87
N GLU A 448 -5.48 7.38 -22.38
CA GLU A 448 -5.16 6.43 -23.45
C GLU A 448 -4.74 5.11 -22.80
N VAL A 449 -5.47 4.03 -23.09
CA VAL A 449 -5.22 2.71 -22.50
C VAL A 449 -5.04 1.64 -23.56
N VAL A 450 -4.16 0.68 -23.30
CA VAL A 450 -4.00 -0.54 -24.12
C VAL A 450 -4.46 -1.73 -23.29
N LEU A 451 -5.39 -2.54 -23.81
CA LEU A 451 -6.00 -3.64 -23.06
C LEU A 451 -5.60 -5.03 -23.61
N GLY A 452 -5.77 -6.05 -22.75
CA GLY A 452 -5.63 -7.46 -23.07
C GLY A 452 -4.18 -7.95 -22.96
N SER A 453 -3.65 -8.53 -24.04
CA SER A 453 -2.26 -9.00 -24.07
C SER A 453 -1.26 -7.84 -24.15
N ALA A 454 -0.02 -8.12 -23.76
CA ALA A 454 1.10 -7.19 -23.80
C ALA A 454 1.16 -6.42 -25.15
N PRO A 455 1.44 -5.11 -25.12
CA PRO A 455 1.55 -4.31 -26.32
C PRO A 455 2.69 -4.79 -27.24
N GLY A 456 2.60 -4.46 -28.52
CA GLY A 456 3.67 -4.74 -29.48
C GLY A 456 4.94 -3.96 -29.13
N TRP A 457 6.12 -4.56 -29.36
CA TRP A 457 7.40 -3.91 -29.06
C TRP A 457 7.65 -2.63 -29.88
N GLY A 458 7.46 -2.69 -31.20
CA GLY A 458 7.75 -1.54 -32.07
C GLY A 458 6.73 -0.39 -31.93
N GLU A 459 5.47 -0.74 -31.68
CA GLU A 459 4.36 0.23 -31.59
C GLU A 459 3.48 -0.08 -30.38
N PRO A 460 3.93 0.26 -29.16
CA PRO A 460 3.24 -0.16 -27.95
C PRO A 460 1.85 0.47 -27.78
N TRP A 461 1.58 1.58 -28.47
CA TRP A 461 0.32 2.32 -28.42
C TRP A 461 -0.58 2.09 -29.65
N ALA A 462 -0.22 1.19 -30.58
CA ALA A 462 -1.01 0.95 -31.81
C ALA A 462 -2.46 0.50 -31.54
N ARG A 463 -2.71 -0.10 -30.36
CA ARG A 463 -4.04 -0.55 -29.92
C ARG A 463 -4.62 0.34 -28.80
N ALA A 464 -4.10 1.56 -28.64
CA ALA A 464 -4.60 2.48 -27.64
C ALA A 464 -6.03 2.90 -27.97
N ARG A 465 -6.85 3.03 -26.93
CA ARG A 465 -8.20 3.60 -27.00
C ARG A 465 -8.40 4.56 -25.85
N PHE A 466 -9.38 5.45 -26.00
CA PHE A 466 -9.77 6.33 -24.93
C PHE A 466 -10.55 5.57 -23.86
N ALA A 467 -10.27 5.90 -22.61
CA ALA A 467 -11.02 5.49 -21.45
C ALA A 467 -11.30 6.70 -20.56
N TYR A 468 -12.50 6.75 -20.01
CA TYR A 468 -12.95 7.80 -19.11
C TYR A 468 -13.00 7.26 -17.68
N VAL A 469 -12.77 8.16 -16.72
CA VAL A 469 -12.83 7.81 -15.31
C VAL A 469 -14.18 8.25 -14.77
N GLU A 470 -14.97 7.27 -14.31
CA GLU A 470 -16.19 7.54 -13.57
C GLU A 470 -15.93 7.40 -12.07
N GLN A 471 -16.76 8.05 -11.27
CA GLN A 471 -16.71 8.04 -9.81
C GLN A 471 -18.10 7.78 -9.25
N ASP A 472 -18.19 6.96 -8.19
CA ASP A 472 -19.47 6.75 -7.51
C ASP A 472 -19.98 8.03 -6.83
N ALA A 473 -21.29 8.07 -6.54
CA ALA A 473 -21.93 9.23 -5.90
C ALA A 473 -21.32 9.63 -4.55
N ASN A 474 -20.58 8.72 -3.91
CA ASN A 474 -19.94 8.96 -2.61
C ASN A 474 -18.47 9.38 -2.76
N GLY A 475 -17.91 9.40 -3.97
CA GLY A 475 -16.53 9.80 -4.25
C GLY A 475 -15.44 8.77 -3.93
N TRP A 476 -15.80 7.57 -3.47
CA TRP A 476 -14.84 6.60 -2.92
C TRP A 476 -14.29 5.64 -3.96
N ARG A 477 -15.09 5.32 -4.98
CA ARG A 477 -14.70 4.35 -6.00
C ARG A 477 -14.61 5.03 -7.34
N THR A 478 -13.52 4.75 -8.05
CA THR A 478 -13.33 5.15 -9.44
C THR A 478 -13.14 3.90 -10.29
N TRP A 479 -13.72 3.86 -11.48
CA TRP A 479 -13.50 2.81 -12.47
C TRP A 479 -13.30 3.43 -13.85
N LEU A 480 -12.76 2.62 -14.77
CA LEU A 480 -12.61 2.98 -16.17
C LEU A 480 -13.86 2.56 -16.95
N VAL A 481 -14.31 3.42 -17.86
CA VAL A 481 -15.30 3.11 -18.90
C VAL A 481 -14.73 3.43 -20.27
N ASP A 482 -15.17 2.71 -21.30
CA ASP A 482 -14.84 3.06 -22.69
C ASP A 482 -15.71 4.21 -23.22
N GLU A 483 -15.57 4.52 -24.52
CA GLU A 483 -16.30 5.61 -25.17
C GLU A 483 -17.83 5.40 -25.19
N ASP A 484 -18.28 4.15 -25.11
CA ASP A 484 -19.69 3.77 -25.07
C ASP A 484 -20.23 3.68 -23.63
N GLY A 485 -19.38 3.94 -22.62
CA GLY A 485 -19.73 3.86 -21.20
C GLY A 485 -19.69 2.45 -20.62
N PHE A 486 -19.12 1.45 -21.33
CA PHE A 486 -18.99 0.11 -20.79
C PHE A 486 -17.79 0.01 -19.83
N PRO A 487 -17.95 -0.66 -18.66
CA PRO A 487 -16.87 -0.85 -17.72
C PRO A 487 -15.67 -1.60 -18.32
N ILE A 488 -14.48 -1.07 -18.08
CA ILE A 488 -13.21 -1.70 -18.41
C ILE A 488 -12.67 -2.43 -17.17
N ASP A 489 -12.31 -3.70 -17.34
CA ASP A 489 -11.53 -4.41 -16.32
C ASP A 489 -10.12 -3.79 -16.23
N GLU A 490 -9.84 -3.15 -15.10
CA GLU A 490 -8.57 -2.48 -14.86
C GLU A 490 -7.40 -3.47 -14.87
N ASP A 491 -7.64 -4.73 -14.48
CA ASP A 491 -6.59 -5.75 -14.49
C ASP A 491 -6.23 -6.23 -15.92
N GLU A 492 -6.98 -5.80 -16.94
CA GLU A 492 -6.66 -6.05 -18.35
C GLU A 492 -5.89 -4.88 -18.98
N VAL A 493 -5.69 -3.77 -18.25
CA VAL A 493 -4.91 -2.62 -18.73
C VAL A 493 -3.42 -2.96 -18.71
N GLN A 494 -2.76 -2.90 -19.87
CA GLN A 494 -1.34 -3.18 -20.04
C GLN A 494 -0.49 -1.90 -20.13
N ARG A 495 -1.11 -0.80 -20.56
CA ARG A 495 -0.52 0.55 -20.66
C ARG A 495 -1.60 1.56 -20.35
N ALA A 496 -1.22 2.65 -19.69
CA ALA A 496 -2.06 3.82 -19.52
C ALA A 496 -1.21 5.09 -19.52
N ARG A 497 -1.72 6.16 -20.14
CA ARG A 497 -1.16 7.52 -20.03
C ARG A 497 -2.28 8.54 -20.12
N LEU A 498 -2.05 9.75 -19.58
CA LEU A 498 -2.91 10.89 -19.86
C LEU A 498 -2.83 11.20 -21.36
N SER A 499 -3.97 11.44 -22.01
CA SER A 499 -3.94 11.82 -23.42
C SER A 499 -3.19 13.14 -23.60
N ALA A 500 -2.26 13.17 -24.55
CA ALA A 500 -1.48 14.38 -24.86
C ALA A 500 -2.33 15.47 -25.53
N ALA A 501 -3.57 15.18 -25.91
CA ALA A 501 -4.43 16.07 -26.70
C ALA A 501 -5.01 17.29 -25.93
N HIS A 502 -4.63 17.52 -24.68
CA HIS A 502 -5.15 18.62 -23.85
C HIS A 502 -4.09 19.42 -23.07
N HIS A 503 -2.82 19.41 -23.50
CA HIS A 503 -1.81 20.36 -23.01
C HIS A 503 -1.60 21.53 -23.98
#